data_AF-A0A4Z0YG57-F1
#
_entry.id   AF-A0A4Z0YG57-F1
#
_cell.length_a   1.000
_cell.length_b   1.000
_cell.length_c   1.000
_cell.angle_alpha   90.00
_cell.angle_beta   90.00
_cell.angle_gamma   90.00
#
_symmetry.space_group_name_H-M   'P 1'
#
loop_
_entity.id
_entity.type
_entity.pdbx_description
1 polymer ?
#
loop_
_entity_poly.entity_id
_entity_poly.type
_entity_poly.pdbx_seq_one_letter_code
_entity_poly.pdbx_strand_id
1 'polypeptide(L)' 'MAIYHIVMFKFKALLPPEEVRAACDGMLALGEKCVHPTTKAAYVKTLGGGEDNSPEGRQNGLTHCFISKFENEED' A
#
# COMPACT_ATOMS: atom_id res chain seq x y z
N MET A 1 7.74 10.45 -15.82
CA MET A 1 8.40 9.14 -15.59
C MET A 1 7.61 8.44 -14.53
N ALA A 2 7.35 7.14 -14.65
CA ALA A 2 6.57 6.44 -13.65
C ALA A 2 7.23 6.47 -12.26
N ILE A 3 6.46 6.82 -11.24
CA ILE A 3 6.91 6.90 -9.84
C ILE A 3 6.38 5.68 -9.10
N TYR A 4 7.25 5.01 -8.35
CA TYR A 4 6.86 3.89 -7.48
C TYR A 4 6.92 4.36 -6.03
N HIS A 5 5.78 4.37 -5.37
CA HIS A 5 5.64 4.70 -3.97
C HIS A 5 5.57 3.40 -3.17
N ILE A 6 6.56 3.19 -2.29
CA ILE A 6 6.69 1.99 -1.47
C ILE A 6 6.51 2.37 -0.02
N VAL A 7 5.53 1.77 0.65
CA VAL A 7 5.23 2.04 2.05
C VAL A 7 5.42 0.76 2.85
N MET A 8 6.30 0.82 3.85
CA MET A 8 6.60 -0.29 4.74
C MET A 8 6.32 0.12 6.18
N PHE A 9 5.55 -0.69 6.91
CA PHE A 9 5.16 -0.36 8.28
C PHE A 9 4.89 -1.61 9.12
N LYS A 10 4.61 -1.36 10.40
CA LYS A 10 4.12 -2.35 11.34
C LYS A 10 2.88 -1.82 12.05
N PHE A 11 1.95 -2.72 12.34
CA PHE A 11 0.80 -2.40 13.17
C PHE A 11 1.19 -2.37 14.65
N LYS A 12 0.41 -1.64 15.46
CA LYS A 12 0.53 -1.69 16.93
C LYS A 12 0.15 -3.10 17.41
N ALA A 13 0.89 -3.61 18.40
CA ALA A 13 0.78 -5.01 18.85
C ALA A 13 -0.59 -5.43 19.39
N LEU A 14 -1.44 -4.49 19.81
CA LEU A 14 -2.77 -4.75 20.36
C LEU A 14 -3.91 -4.52 19.35
N LEU A 15 -3.58 -4.35 18.06
CA LEU A 15 -4.60 -4.25 17.03
C LEU A 15 -5.24 -5.62 16.78
N PRO A 16 -6.59 -5.69 16.75
CA PRO A 16 -7.29 -6.89 16.33
C PRO A 16 -6.90 -7.31 14.89
N PRO A 17 -6.82 -8.63 14.59
CA PRO A 17 -6.52 -9.11 13.25
C PRO A 17 -7.49 -8.61 12.18
N GLU A 18 -8.76 -8.38 12.54
CA GLU A 18 -9.77 -7.84 11.64
C GLU A 18 -9.48 -6.39 11.22
N GLU A 19 -8.96 -5.56 12.12
CA GLU A 19 -8.56 -4.18 11.85
C GLU A 19 -7.31 -4.13 10.97
N VAL A 20 -6.35 -5.03 11.23
CA VAL A 20 -5.16 -5.21 10.38
C VAL A 20 -5.59 -5.57 8.96
N ARG A 21 -6.49 -6.56 8.81
CA ARG A 21 -7.01 -6.97 7.51
C ARG A 21 -7.74 -5.83 6.81
N ALA A 22 -8.62 -5.12 7.52
CA ALA A 22 -9.37 -4.00 6.96
C ALA A 22 -8.44 -2.88 6.45
N ALA A 23 -7.35 -2.60 7.18
CA ALA A 23 -6.34 -1.65 6.74
C ALA A 23 -5.59 -2.13 5.49
N CYS A 24 -5.19 -3.41 5.44
CA CYS A 24 -4.55 -4.00 4.26
C CYS A 24 -5.46 -3.98 3.03
N ASP A 25 -6.73 -4.37 3.19
CA ASP A 25 -7.75 -4.33 2.13
C ASP A 25 -7.97 -2.88 1.66
N GLY A 26 -7.95 -1.92 2.60
CA GLY A 26 -8.01 -0.49 2.30
C GLY A 26 -6.85 0.01 1.44
N MET A 27 -5.61 -0.41 1.75
CA MET A 27 -4.42 -0.09 0.96
C MET A 27 -4.50 -0.64 -0.46
N LEU A 28 -5.01 -1.87 -0.62
CA LEU A 28 -5.21 -2.49 -1.93
C LEU A 28 -6.28 -1.76 -2.76
N ALA A 29 -7.37 -1.35 -2.11
CA ALA A 29 -8.48 -0.63 -2.73
C ALA A 29 -8.14 0.82 -3.14
N LEU A 30 -6.98 1.37 -2.75
CA LEU A 30 -6.58 2.72 -3.16
C LEU A 30 -6.55 2.86 -4.69
N GLY A 31 -6.10 1.84 -5.42
CA GLY A 31 -6.08 1.83 -6.89
C GLY A 31 -7.45 2.03 -7.54
N GLU A 32 -8.53 1.70 -6.84
CA GLU A 32 -9.90 1.88 -7.31
C GLU A 32 -10.54 3.18 -6.78
N LYS A 33 -10.19 3.58 -5.55
CA LYS A 33 -10.81 4.72 -4.86
C LYS A 33 -10.18 6.06 -5.20
N CYS A 34 -8.90 6.07 -5.54
CA CYS A 34 -8.15 7.28 -5.88
C CYS A 34 -8.31 7.59 -7.38
N VAL A 35 -9.41 8.30 -7.68
CA VAL A 35 -9.74 8.78 -9.02
C VAL A 35 -9.60 10.29 -9.12
N HIS A 36 -9.05 10.75 -10.23
CA HIS A 36 -8.87 12.17 -10.48
C HIS A 36 -10.25 12.84 -10.60
N PRO A 37 -10.49 13.97 -9.91
CA PRO A 37 -11.83 14.57 -9.80
C PRO A 37 -12.44 14.96 -11.15
N THR A 38 -11.60 15.48 -12.05
CA THR A 38 -12.00 15.95 -13.39
C THR A 38 -12.05 14.84 -14.45
N THR A 39 -10.99 14.06 -14.62
CA THR A 39 -10.90 13.04 -15.68
C THR A 39 -11.57 11.71 -15.31
N LYS A 40 -11.87 11.50 -14.02
CA LYS A 40 -12.37 10.24 -13.45
C LYS A 40 -11.45 9.03 -13.67
N ALA A 41 -10.24 9.25 -14.19
CA ALA A 41 -9.23 8.21 -14.33
C ALA A 41 -8.60 7.91 -12.97
N ALA A 42 -8.31 6.64 -12.70
CA ALA A 42 -7.51 6.27 -11.54
C ALA A 42 -6.09 6.83 -11.71
N TYR A 43 -5.62 7.64 -10.76
CA TYR A 43 -4.30 8.27 -10.81
C TYR A 43 -3.24 7.44 -10.06
N VAL A 44 -3.68 6.63 -9.09
CA VAL A 44 -2.83 5.64 -8.44
C VAL A 44 -3.15 4.25 -8.97
N LYS A 45 -2.10 3.49 -9.24
CA LYS A 45 -2.19 2.07 -9.55
C LYS A 45 -1.56 1.26 -8.43
N THR A 46 -2.38 0.60 -7.62
CA THR A 46 -1.87 -0.36 -6.64
C THR A 46 -1.33 -1.60 -7.37
N LEU A 47 -0.05 -1.91 -7.18
CA LEU A 47 0.58 -3.10 -7.75
C LEU A 47 0.43 -4.33 -6.85
N GLY A 48 0.28 -4.10 -5.55
CA GLY A 48 0.07 -5.13 -4.55
C GLY A 48 0.72 -4.77 -3.22
N GLY A 49 0.58 -5.67 -2.26
CA GLY A 49 1.18 -5.53 -0.94
C GLY A 49 0.64 -6.58 0.02
N GLY A 50 1.32 -6.75 1.15
CA GLY A 50 0.97 -7.77 2.13
C GLY A 50 2.01 -7.92 3.23
N GLU A 51 1.86 -9.01 3.98
CA GLU A 51 2.76 -9.38 5.06
C GLU A 51 4.10 -9.90 4.52
N ASP A 52 5.19 -9.50 5.18
CA ASP A 52 6.53 -9.99 4.90
C ASP A 52 6.68 -11.45 5.34
N ASN A 53 7.21 -12.29 4.46
CA ASN A 53 7.55 -13.69 4.77
C ASN A 53 9.04 -13.98 4.58
N SER A 54 9.89 -12.95 4.49
CA SER A 54 11.29 -13.15 4.13
C SER A 54 12.05 -13.92 5.22
N PRO A 55 12.74 -15.01 4.87
CA PRO A 55 13.51 -15.79 5.84
C PRO A 55 14.82 -15.09 6.27
N GLU A 56 15.17 -13.95 5.68
CA GLU A 56 16.47 -13.30 5.86
C GLU A 56 16.58 -12.51 7.18
N GLY A 57 15.46 -12.24 7.85
CA GLY A 57 15.47 -11.56 9.16
C GLY A 57 15.90 -10.09 9.12
N ARG A 58 15.87 -9.43 7.95
CA ARG A 58 16.34 -8.05 7.73
C ARG A 58 15.22 -7.00 7.71
N GLN A 59 14.04 -7.34 8.21
CA GLN A 59 12.85 -6.48 8.14
C GLN A 59 12.92 -5.25 9.06
N ASN A 60 13.86 -5.23 10.01
CA ASN A 60 14.00 -4.15 11.00
C ASN A 60 12.69 -3.84 11.76
N GLY A 61 11.89 -4.89 12.00
CA GLY A 61 10.61 -4.81 12.69
C GLY A 61 9.43 -4.33 11.83
N LEU A 62 9.62 -4.04 10.54
CA LEU A 62 8.54 -3.84 9.59
C LEU A 62 7.89 -5.20 9.27
N THR A 63 6.59 -5.19 8.99
CA THR A 63 5.82 -6.44 8.81
C THR A 63 4.99 -6.43 7.55
N HIS A 64 4.65 -5.25 7.03
CA HIS A 64 3.82 -5.10 5.85
C HIS A 64 4.47 -4.14 4.86
N CYS A 65 4.29 -4.43 3.57
CA CYS A 65 4.77 -3.60 2.47
C CYS A 65 3.68 -3.45 1.41
N PHE A 66 3.50 -2.24 0.89
CA PHE A 66 2.57 -1.95 -0.21
C PHE A 66 3.25 -1.10 -1.27
N ILE A 67 2.95 -1.40 -2.53
CA ILE A 67 3.55 -0.74 -3.69
C ILE A 67 2.44 -0.12 -4.53
N SER A 68 2.55 1.19 -4.72
CA SER A 68 1.70 1.99 -5.59
C SER A 68 2.52 2.61 -6.72
N LYS A 69 1.89 2.81 -7.87
CA LYS A 69 2.50 3.43 -9.04
C LYS A 69 1.70 4.65 -9.45
N PHE A 70 2.42 5.73 -9.77
CA PHE A 70 1.91 6.99 -10.29
C PHE A 70 2.55 7.27 -11.65
N GLU A 71 1.89 8.02 -12.52
CA GLU A 71 2.45 8.32 -13.86
C GLU A 71 3.40 9.53 -13.82
N ASN A 72 3.15 10.46 -12.91
CA ASN A 72 3.92 11.69 -12.71
C ASN A 72 3.85 12.18 -11.24
N GLU A 73 4.47 13.33 -10.93
CA GLU A 73 4.55 13.90 -9.57
C GLU A 73 3.27 14.61 -9.10
N GLU A 74 2.37 14.98 -10.02
CA GLU A 74 1.10 15.63 -9.73
C GLU A 74 -0.02 14.62 -9.42
N ASP A 75 0.19 13.33 -9.73
CA ASP A 75 -0.67 12.20 -9.35
C ASP A 75 -0.36 11.76 -7.90
#